data_AF-A0A537P0I9-F1
#
_entry.id   AF-A0A537P0I9-F1
#
_cell.length_a   1.000
_cell.length_b   1.000
_cell.length_c   1.000
_cell.angle_alpha   90.00
_cell.angle_beta   90.00
_cell.angle_gamma   90.00
#
_symmetry.space_group_name_H-M   'P 1'
#
loop_
_entity.id
_entity.type
_entity.pdbx_description
1 polymer ?
#
loop_
_entity_poly.entity_id
_entity_poly.type
_entity_poly.pdbx_seq_one_letter_code
_entity_poly.pdbx_strand_id
1 'polypeptide(L)' 'MPGAGTDKTKNWIEMPGPIIVLVEPQLGENIGAAARVMGNFGLSRLRLVKPRDGWPNMQ' A
#
# COMPACT_ATOMS: atom_id res chain seq x y z
N MET A 1 6.98 9.98 -5.78
CA MET A 1 7.38 8.66 -6.32
C MET A 1 8.45 8.87 -7.38
N PRO A 2 9.56 8.12 -7.38
CA PRO A 2 10.51 8.16 -8.47
C PRO A 2 9.89 7.45 -9.68
N GLY A 3 9.52 8.21 -10.71
CA GLY A 3 9.08 7.67 -11.99
C GLY A 3 10.26 7.14 -12.81
N ALA A 4 9.97 6.37 -13.87
CA ALA A 4 10.98 5.90 -14.81
C ALA A 4 11.75 7.11 -15.39
N GLY A 5 13.06 7.20 -15.09
CA GLY A 5 13.94 8.31 -15.50
C GLY A 5 14.41 9.22 -14.36
N THR A 6 13.99 9.00 -13.12
CA THR A 6 14.50 9.77 -11.97
C THR A 6 15.76 9.16 -11.36
N ASP A 7 16.70 10.02 -10.99
CA ASP A 7 17.96 9.67 -10.36
C ASP A 7 17.71 8.95 -9.02
N LYS A 8 18.14 7.68 -8.97
CA LYS A 8 17.99 6.79 -7.83
C LYS A 8 18.96 7.09 -6.69
N THR A 9 19.98 7.92 -6.94
CA THR A 9 20.97 8.31 -5.93
C THR A 9 20.45 9.39 -4.98
N LYS A 10 19.33 10.05 -5.31
CA LYS A 10 18.72 11.08 -4.47
C LYS A 10 17.83 10.46 -3.39
N ASN A 11 18.00 10.94 -2.17
CA ASN A 11 17.14 10.57 -1.05
C ASN A 11 15.81 11.34 -1.15
N TRP A 12 14.82 10.72 -1.80
CA TRP A 12 13.50 11.32 -1.96
C TRP A 12 12.77 11.28 -0.62
N ILE A 13 12.42 12.46 -0.10
CA ILE A 13 11.57 12.56 1.08
C ILE A 13 10.21 12.01 0.68
N GLU A 14 9.84 10.83 1.19
CA GLU A 14 8.44 10.40 1.14
C GLU A 14 7.62 11.46 1.87
N MET A 15 6.70 12.12 1.17
CA MET A 15 5.75 13.02 1.80
C MET A 15 5.06 12.29 2.96
N PRO A 16 4.94 12.91 4.15
CA PRO A 16 4.24 12.31 5.28
C PRO A 16 2.75 12.24 4.97
N GLY A 17 2.36 11.24 4.19
CA GLY A 17 0.97 10.93 3.84
C GLY A 17 0.31 10.05 4.89
N PRO A 18 -1.03 10.01 4.90
CA PRO A 18 -1.78 9.19 5.84
C PRO A 18 -1.44 7.71 5.67
N ILE A 19 -1.49 6.98 6.79
CA ILE A 19 -1.38 5.51 6.78
C ILE A 19 -2.79 4.97 6.73
N ILE A 20 -3.10 4.18 5.71
CA ILE A 20 -4.34 3.43 5.64
C ILE A 20 -4.16 2.13 6.43
N VAL A 21 -5.10 1.83 7.32
CA VAL A 21 -5.07 0.64 8.17
C VAL A 21 -6.32 -0.19 7.90
N LEU A 22 -6.14 -1.42 7.41
CA LEU A 22 -7.22 -2.38 7.25
C LEU A 22 -7.23 -3.32 8.44
N VAL A 23 -8.30 -3.26 9.23
CA VAL A 23 -8.51 -4.13 10.40
C VAL A 23 -9.39 -5.30 10.00
N GLU A 24 -8.90 -6.51 10.27
CA GLU A 24 -9.58 -7.77 10.00
C GLU A 24 -10.14 -7.88 8.57
N PRO A 25 -9.36 -7.55 7.52
CA PRO A 25 -9.83 -7.71 6.14
C PRO A 25 -10.15 -9.18 5.85
N GLN A 26 -11.25 -9.39 5.13
CA GLN A 26 -11.83 -10.72 4.93
C GLN A 26 -11.23 -11.47 3.74
N LEU A 27 -10.92 -10.79 2.63
CA LEU A 27 -10.42 -11.40 1.39
C LEU A 27 -9.18 -10.65 0.91
N GLY A 28 -8.22 -11.37 0.32
CA GLY A 28 -7.04 -10.77 -0.31
C GLY A 28 -7.38 -9.82 -1.46
N GLU A 29 -8.45 -10.11 -2.22
CA GLU A 29 -8.94 -9.25 -3.30
C GLU A 29 -9.31 -7.85 -2.80
N ASN A 30 -9.94 -7.74 -1.63
CA ASN A 30 -10.31 -6.46 -1.03
C ASN A 30 -9.07 -5.64 -0.65
N ILE A 31 -8.00 -6.30 -0.19
CA ILE A 31 -6.71 -5.66 0.11
C ILE A 31 -6.10 -5.11 -1.18
N GLY A 32 -6.12 -5.89 -2.26
CA GLY A 32 -5.66 -5.47 -3.59
C GLY A 32 -6.47 -4.30 -4.16
N ALA A 33 -7.79 -4.34 -4.04
CA ALA A 33 -8.68 -3.26 -4.47
C ALA A 33 -8.41 -1.96 -3.70
N ALA A 34 -8.26 -2.04 -2.37
CA ALA A 34 -7.91 -0.90 -1.54
C ALA A 34 -6.54 -0.31 -1.93
N ALA A 35 -5.52 -1.16 -2.12
CA ALA A 35 -4.18 -0.73 -2.56
C ALA A 35 -4.22 -0.06 -3.94
N ARG A 36 -5.06 -0.54 -4.86
CA ARG A 36 -5.25 0.08 -6.19
C ARG A 36 -5.85 1.48 -6.08
N VAL A 37 -6.90 1.65 -5.28
CA VAL A 37 -7.51 2.95 -5.04
C VAL A 37 -6.51 3.89 -4.39
N MET A 38 -5.76 3.43 -3.38
CA MET A 38 -4.67 4.20 -2.78
C MET A 38 -3.68 4.72 -3.83
N GLY A 39 -3.25 3.86 -4.76
CA GLY A 39 -2.37 4.25 -5.87
C GLY A 39 -2.95 5.36 -6.75
N ASN A 40 -4.25 5.30 -7.07
CA ASN A 40 -4.94 6.34 -7.84
C ASN A 40 -4.92 7.72 -7.15
N PHE A 41 -4.84 7.75 -5.82
CA PHE A 41 -4.79 8.98 -5.01
C PHE A 41 -3.39 9.30 -4.49
N GLY A 42 -2.34 8.63 -4.99
CA GLY A 42 -0.96 8.87 -4.57
C GLY A 42 -0.64 8.44 -3.13
N LEU A 43 -1.45 7.56 -2.54
CA LEU A 43 -1.24 6.99 -1.21
C LEU A 43 -0.43 5.70 -1.32
N SER A 44 0.61 5.56 -0.50
CA SER A 44 1.55 4.42 -0.57
C SER A 44 1.68 3.60 0.71
N ARG A 45 1.11 4.06 1.83
CA ARG A 45 1.35 3.48 3.17
C ARG A 45 0.14 2.68 3.64
N LEU A 46 0.24 1.36 3.60
CA LEU A 46 -0.80 0.41 4.02
C LEU A 46 -0.32 -0.44 5.21
N ARG A 47 -1.17 -0.62 6.22
CA ARG A 47 -0.98 -1.60 7.31
C ARG A 47 -2.17 -2.54 7.40
N LEU A 48 -1.89 -3.80 7.69
CA LEU A 48 -2.91 -4.84 7.91
C LEU A 48 -2.88 -5.27 9.38
N VAL A 49 -4.05 -5.36 9.99
CA VAL A 49 -4.21 -5.85 11.37
C VAL A 49 -5.11 -7.07 11.33
N LYS A 50 -4.60 -8.22 11.82
CA LYS A 50 -5.34 -9.48 11.91
C LYS A 50 -6.12 -9.88 10.63
N PRO A 51 -5.51 -9.88 9.42
CA PRO A 51 -6.18 -10.36 8.21
C PRO A 51 -6.70 -11.79 8.41
N ARG A 52 -7.96 -12.04 8.03
CA ARG A 52 -8.65 -13.33 8.31
C ARG A 52 -7.94 -14.51 7.67
N ASP A 53 -7.54 -14.36 6.41
CA ASP A 53 -6.85 -15.41 5.63
C ASP A 53 -5.32 -15.34 5.78
N GLY A 54 -4.82 -14.47 6.67
CA GLY A 54 -3.38 -14.18 6.77
C GLY A 54 -2.86 -13.28 5.64
N TRP A 55 -1.60 -12.86 5.78
CA TRP A 55 -0.89 -12.11 4.75
C TRP A 55 0.63 -12.33 4.89
N PRO A 56 1.41 -12.50 3.80
CA PRO A 56 1.00 -12.51 2.40
C PRO A 56 0.09 -13.70 2.07
N ASN A 57 -0.94 -13.47 1.25
CA ASN A 57 -1.78 -14.55 0.73
C ASN A 57 -1.24 -14.94 -0.66
N MET A 58 -1.04 -16.25 -0.89
CA MET A 58 -0.50 -16.81 -2.14
C MET A 58 -1.57 -17.28 -3.13
N GLN A 59 -2.85 -17.07 -2.79
CA GLN A 59 -3.97 -17.53 -3.60
C GLN A 59 -4.01 -16.93 -5.01
#